data_AF-A0A7U2I0T9-F1
#
_entry.id   AF-A0A7U2I0T9-F1
#
_cell.length_a   1.000
_cell.length_b   1.000
_cell.length_c   1.000
_cell.angle_alpha   90.00
_cell.angle_beta   90.00
_cell.angle_gamma   90.00
#
_symmetry.space_group_name_H-M   'P 1'
#
loop_
_entity.id
_entity.type
_entity.pdbx_description
1 polymer ?
#
loop_
_entity_poly.entity_id
_entity_poly.type
_entity_poly.pdbx_seq_one_letter_code
_entity_poly.pdbx_strand_id
1 'polypeptide(L)'
;MAREIDQGKLPEYRGKFSWVADTLCAHISATMPEYDSHDPKTWPVITSDYLQALLGHEYDGNQCLPPYVAYERGLVDKCVTHFADGPAELIHTDGQTTSIGSLYHYLFPFVYNSQGQARKFEYMHAHHYITWVSDITGTVPSTRTKGKDVPPSASTSAFTEVLKMLKETRSNLNDSDAETGKQELAKLRKTLAKEKQRVEAVRKSNQAVKEGLREALSEEKKQHNCTKKGREADAEMLETAHASWDIETGRANAAEKSVKQQAELLESKEKELRAAKAKMRSQAKELDAAKKEAATAQGQINVIRDELRKIRGIENRKRQANDDTPEMMWKRIKTEFEE
;
A
#
# COMPACT_ATOMS: atom_id res chain seq x y z
N MET A 1 13.81 1.62 -49.46
CA MET A 1 12.41 1.98 -49.17
C MET A 1 12.15 1.66 -47.71
N ALA A 2 11.91 2.67 -46.87
CA ALA A 2 11.73 2.46 -45.44
C ALA A 2 10.30 1.96 -45.17
N ARG A 3 10.19 0.69 -44.75
CA ARG A 3 8.91 0.00 -44.53
C ARG A 3 8.23 0.55 -43.28
N GLU A 4 6.93 0.82 -43.39
CA GLU A 4 6.06 1.11 -42.26
C GLU A 4 6.02 -0.12 -41.33
N ILE A 5 5.98 0.12 -40.02
CA ILE A 5 5.88 -0.95 -39.02
C ILE A 5 4.42 -1.05 -38.63
N ASP A 6 3.78 -2.13 -39.02
CA ASP A 6 2.38 -2.40 -38.75
C ASP A 6 2.27 -3.28 -37.51
N GLN A 7 1.59 -2.80 -36.46
CA GLN A 7 1.42 -3.55 -35.22
C GLN A 7 0.68 -4.87 -35.46
N GLY A 8 -0.22 -4.93 -36.44
CA GLY A 8 -0.95 -6.16 -36.79
C GLY A 8 -0.07 -7.28 -37.34
N LYS A 9 1.22 -7.01 -37.64
CA LYS A 9 2.20 -8.00 -38.09
C LYS A 9 3.17 -8.43 -37.00
N LEU A 10 3.07 -7.84 -35.82
CA LEU A 10 3.90 -8.19 -34.67
C LEU A 10 3.36 -9.47 -34.00
N PRO A 11 4.24 -10.31 -33.45
CA PRO A 11 3.82 -11.52 -32.75
C PRO A 11 3.07 -11.19 -31.45
N GLU A 12 2.11 -12.03 -31.07
CA GLU A 12 1.41 -11.88 -29.79
C GLU A 12 2.23 -12.43 -28.62
N TYR A 13 2.23 -11.74 -27.48
CA TYR A 13 2.87 -12.20 -26.25
C TYR A 13 1.91 -13.07 -25.43
N ARG A 14 2.35 -14.29 -25.08
CA ARG A 14 1.59 -15.23 -24.22
C ARG A 14 2.40 -15.77 -23.04
N GLY A 15 3.48 -15.09 -22.67
CA GLY A 15 4.42 -15.52 -21.64
C GLY A 15 3.98 -15.19 -20.21
N LYS A 16 4.94 -14.87 -19.33
CA LYS A 16 4.64 -14.36 -17.98
C LYS A 16 4.53 -12.84 -18.02
N PHE A 17 3.43 -12.29 -17.54
CA PHE A 17 3.26 -10.84 -17.44
C PHE A 17 3.77 -10.29 -16.11
N SER A 18 4.24 -9.04 -16.12
CA SER A 18 4.61 -8.27 -14.94
C SER A 18 4.27 -6.80 -15.16
N TRP A 19 3.80 -6.11 -14.12
CA TRP A 19 3.58 -4.66 -14.14
C TRP A 19 4.89 -3.86 -14.01
N VAL A 20 6.01 -4.53 -13.73
CA VAL A 20 7.34 -3.92 -13.66
C VAL A 20 8.02 -4.07 -15.03
N ALA A 21 8.32 -2.95 -15.69
CA ALA A 21 8.85 -2.90 -17.06
C ALA A 21 10.09 -3.79 -17.26
N ASP A 22 11.11 -3.66 -16.40
CA ASP A 22 12.34 -4.45 -16.51
C ASP A 22 12.09 -5.95 -16.37
N THR A 23 11.18 -6.33 -15.47
CA THR A 23 10.80 -7.74 -15.27
C THR A 23 10.01 -8.29 -16.45
N LEU A 24 9.10 -7.49 -17.02
CA LEU A 24 8.35 -7.87 -18.21
C LEU A 24 9.29 -8.05 -19.41
N CYS A 25 10.19 -7.09 -19.62
CA CYS A 25 11.21 -7.18 -20.67
C CYS A 25 12.06 -8.44 -20.52
N ALA A 26 12.51 -8.77 -19.30
CA ALA A 26 13.27 -9.98 -19.04
C ALA A 26 12.47 -11.26 -19.35
N HIS A 27 11.17 -11.30 -19.03
CA HIS A 27 10.30 -12.43 -19.39
C HIS A 27 10.10 -12.55 -20.92
N ILE A 28 9.95 -11.42 -21.61
CA ILE A 28 9.84 -11.40 -23.08
C ILE A 28 11.15 -11.88 -23.71
N SER A 29 12.31 -11.33 -23.32
CA SER A 29 13.62 -11.77 -23.82
C SER A 29 13.87 -13.26 -23.61
N ALA A 30 13.39 -13.83 -22.50
CA ALA A 30 13.54 -15.26 -22.20
C ALA A 30 12.70 -16.16 -23.12
N THR A 31 11.60 -15.65 -23.68
CA THR A 31 10.67 -16.41 -24.53
C THR A 31 10.78 -16.06 -26.02
N MET A 32 11.29 -14.87 -26.33
CA MET A 32 11.39 -14.31 -27.67
C MET A 32 12.81 -13.75 -27.88
N PRO A 33 13.74 -14.57 -28.38
CA PRO A 33 15.15 -14.19 -28.51
C PRO A 33 15.42 -13.00 -29.45
N GLU A 34 14.48 -12.72 -30.36
CA GLU A 34 14.57 -11.59 -31.30
C GLU A 34 14.12 -10.26 -30.68
N TYR A 35 13.61 -10.26 -29.45
CA TYR A 35 13.13 -9.06 -28.77
C TYR A 35 14.27 -8.14 -28.35
N ASP A 36 14.13 -6.86 -28.73
CA ASP A 36 14.94 -5.74 -28.29
C ASP A 36 14.04 -4.60 -27.79
N SER A 37 14.20 -4.21 -26.53
CA SER A 37 13.44 -3.12 -25.91
C SER A 37 13.61 -1.78 -26.62
N HIS A 38 14.71 -1.60 -27.37
CA HIS A 38 15.02 -0.37 -28.11
C HIS A 38 14.64 -0.45 -29.61
N ASP A 39 14.07 -1.57 -30.08
CA ASP A 39 13.56 -1.71 -31.45
C ASP A 39 12.07 -2.12 -31.46
N PRO A 40 11.15 -1.15 -31.65
CA PRO A 40 9.71 -1.41 -31.71
C PRO A 40 9.27 -2.47 -32.72
N LYS A 41 10.08 -2.78 -33.73
CA LYS A 41 9.78 -3.84 -34.71
C LYS A 41 9.80 -5.24 -34.11
N THR A 42 10.48 -5.39 -32.98
CA THR A 42 10.67 -6.69 -32.32
C THR A 42 9.70 -6.88 -31.15
N TRP A 43 8.93 -5.83 -30.81
CA TRP A 43 8.03 -5.86 -29.68
C TRP A 43 6.85 -6.79 -29.95
N PRO A 44 6.53 -7.69 -29.01
CA PRO A 44 5.30 -8.44 -29.13
C PRO A 44 4.10 -7.59 -28.70
N VAL A 45 2.91 -8.02 -29.11
CA VAL A 45 1.64 -7.36 -28.77
C VAL A 45 0.98 -8.06 -27.60
N ILE A 46 0.60 -7.29 -26.58
CA ILE A 46 -0.24 -7.72 -25.47
C ILE A 46 -1.70 -7.40 -25.82
N THR A 47 -2.52 -8.44 -25.89
CA THR A 47 -3.94 -8.36 -26.26
C THR A 47 -4.83 -8.20 -25.03
N SER A 48 -6.02 -7.63 -25.25
CA SER A 48 -7.02 -7.45 -24.20
C SER A 48 -7.45 -8.79 -23.61
N ASP A 49 -7.65 -9.80 -24.46
CA ASP A 49 -8.03 -11.16 -24.07
C ASP A 49 -6.99 -11.80 -23.15
N TYR A 50 -5.71 -11.67 -23.49
CA TYR A 50 -4.62 -12.22 -22.68
C TYR A 50 -4.52 -11.54 -21.31
N LEU A 51 -4.61 -10.20 -21.27
CA LEU A 51 -4.54 -9.48 -20.00
C LEU A 51 -5.75 -9.76 -19.11
N GLN A 52 -6.95 -9.86 -19.70
CA GLN A 52 -8.16 -10.24 -18.98
C GLN A 52 -8.07 -11.66 -18.39
N ALA A 53 -7.54 -12.62 -19.16
CA ALA A 53 -7.34 -13.99 -18.68
C ALA A 53 -6.38 -14.06 -17.48
N LEU A 54 -5.37 -13.20 -17.44
CA LEU A 54 -4.42 -13.11 -16.32
C LEU A 54 -5.00 -12.44 -15.08
N LEU A 55 -5.78 -11.37 -15.26
CA LEU A 55 -6.34 -10.60 -14.14
C LEU A 55 -7.62 -11.23 -13.56
N GLY A 56 -8.30 -12.08 -14.34
CA GLY A 56 -9.61 -12.64 -13.98
C GLY A 56 -10.76 -11.63 -14.13
N HIS A 57 -10.46 -10.43 -14.59
CA HIS A 57 -11.41 -9.36 -14.90
C HIS A 57 -10.86 -8.48 -16.03
N GLU A 58 -11.73 -7.67 -16.62
CA GLU A 58 -11.32 -6.72 -17.65
C GLU A 58 -10.37 -5.66 -17.05
N TYR A 59 -9.30 -5.33 -17.78
CA TYR A 59 -8.41 -4.24 -17.38
C TYR A 59 -9.16 -2.91 -17.37
N ASP A 60 -9.02 -2.18 -16.28
CA ASP A 60 -9.80 -0.98 -15.94
C ASP A 60 -9.05 0.34 -16.18
N GLY A 61 -7.77 0.30 -16.56
CA GLY A 61 -6.96 1.49 -16.81
C GLY A 61 -6.24 2.04 -15.57
N ASN A 62 -6.50 1.52 -14.37
CA ASN A 62 -5.97 2.10 -13.12
C ASN A 62 -4.46 1.86 -12.92
N GLN A 63 -3.90 0.83 -13.54
CA GLN A 63 -2.47 0.51 -13.47
C GLN A 63 -1.80 0.92 -14.78
N CYS A 64 -0.71 1.69 -14.71
CA CYS A 64 -0.02 2.14 -15.93
C CYS A 64 0.56 0.93 -16.69
N LEU A 65 0.33 0.87 -18.00
CA LEU A 65 0.86 -0.20 -18.86
C LEU A 65 2.39 -0.05 -18.97
N PRO A 66 3.17 -1.12 -18.73
CA PRO A 66 4.63 -1.09 -18.86
C PRO A 66 5.10 -0.68 -20.27
N PRO A 67 6.15 0.15 -20.41
CA PRO A 67 6.73 0.50 -21.72
C PRO A 67 7.47 -0.67 -22.38
N TYR A 68 7.96 -0.40 -23.60
CA TYR A 68 8.82 -1.28 -24.42
C TYR A 68 8.15 -2.55 -24.96
N VAL A 69 6.83 -2.53 -25.03
CA VAL A 69 6.01 -3.60 -25.59
C VAL A 69 4.80 -2.97 -26.28
N ALA A 70 4.24 -3.64 -27.29
CA ALA A 70 3.06 -3.15 -27.98
C ALA A 70 1.78 -3.59 -27.24
N TYR A 71 0.74 -2.76 -27.28
CA TYR A 71 -0.57 -3.04 -26.69
C TYR A 71 -1.66 -2.77 -27.70
N GLU A 72 -2.73 -3.56 -27.66
CA GLU A 72 -3.96 -3.20 -28.36
C GLU A 72 -4.46 -1.81 -27.95
N ARG A 73 -4.98 -1.06 -28.92
CA ARG A 73 -5.48 0.30 -28.69
C ARG A 73 -6.50 0.39 -27.57
N GLY A 74 -7.39 -0.60 -27.43
CA GLY A 74 -8.39 -0.61 -26.36
C GLY A 74 -7.79 -0.60 -24.95
N LEU A 75 -6.63 -1.24 -24.75
CA LEU A 75 -5.89 -1.20 -23.48
C LEU A 75 -5.24 0.17 -23.27
N VAL A 76 -4.62 0.70 -24.34
CA VAL A 76 -3.97 2.02 -24.29
C VAL A 76 -4.99 3.11 -23.99
N ASP A 77 -6.14 3.10 -24.67
CA ASP A 77 -7.22 4.08 -24.50
C ASP A 77 -7.73 4.12 -23.05
N LYS A 78 -7.81 2.96 -22.37
CA LYS A 78 -8.15 2.90 -20.94
C LYS A 78 -7.02 3.39 -20.05
N CYS A 79 -5.76 3.08 -20.37
CA CYS A 79 -4.63 3.58 -19.60
C CYS A 79 -4.59 5.13 -19.65
N VAL A 80 -4.69 5.72 -20.82
CA VAL A 80 -4.56 7.18 -21.01
C VAL A 80 -5.71 7.99 -20.39
N THR A 81 -6.89 7.38 -20.13
CA THR A 81 -7.95 8.09 -19.39
C THR A 81 -7.59 8.35 -17.93
N HIS A 82 -6.68 7.54 -17.35
CA HIS A 82 -6.25 7.66 -15.96
C HIS A 82 -4.88 8.36 -15.80
N PHE A 83 -4.05 8.37 -16.83
CA PHE A 83 -2.70 8.96 -16.80
C PHE A 83 -2.57 10.07 -17.83
N ALA A 84 -2.35 11.32 -17.42
CA ALA A 84 -2.24 12.47 -18.34
C ALA A 84 -0.97 12.43 -19.20
N ASP A 85 -1.07 12.92 -20.45
CA ASP A 85 0.10 13.19 -21.28
C ASP A 85 0.86 14.42 -20.75
N GLY A 86 2.16 14.44 -20.96
CA GLY A 86 2.98 15.57 -20.56
C GLY A 86 4.42 15.45 -21.03
N PRO A 87 5.20 16.53 -20.88
CA PRO A 87 6.63 16.47 -21.12
C PRO A 87 7.27 15.55 -20.10
N ALA A 88 8.19 14.71 -20.56
CA ALA A 88 8.97 13.80 -19.73
C ALA A 88 10.46 13.93 -20.06
N GLU A 89 11.30 13.45 -19.14
CA GLU A 89 12.74 13.35 -19.35
C GLU A 89 13.09 11.88 -19.56
N LEU A 90 13.76 11.60 -20.66
CA LEU A 90 14.30 10.29 -20.97
C LEU A 90 15.79 10.27 -20.67
N ILE A 91 16.22 9.26 -19.92
CA ILE A 91 17.64 8.99 -19.69
C ILE A 91 18.08 7.97 -20.74
N HIS A 92 19.00 8.38 -21.61
CA HIS A 92 19.57 7.54 -22.64
C HIS A 92 20.53 6.50 -22.07
N THR A 93 20.86 5.49 -22.88
CA THR A 93 21.89 4.49 -22.56
C THR A 93 23.29 5.08 -22.38
N ASP A 94 23.57 6.25 -22.95
CA ASP A 94 24.84 6.97 -22.79
C ASP A 94 24.86 7.93 -21.58
N GLY A 95 23.78 7.95 -20.79
CA GLY A 95 23.63 8.79 -19.60
C GLY A 95 23.21 10.24 -19.87
N GLN A 96 22.97 10.62 -21.13
CA GLN A 96 22.38 11.92 -21.45
C GLN A 96 20.87 11.93 -21.14
N THR A 97 20.30 13.13 -21.01
CA THR A 97 18.85 13.31 -20.81
C THR A 97 18.25 14.08 -21.98
N THR A 98 17.23 13.54 -22.63
CA THR A 98 16.40 14.29 -23.60
C THR A 98 15.04 14.58 -23.01
N SER A 99 14.62 15.85 -23.11
CA SER A 99 13.24 16.23 -22.83
C SER A 99 12.37 15.89 -24.04
N ILE A 100 11.36 15.04 -23.81
CA ILE A 100 10.36 14.68 -24.81
C ILE A 100 9.07 15.45 -24.61
N GLY A 101 8.40 15.78 -25.71
CA GLY A 101 7.18 16.59 -25.70
C GLY A 101 5.91 15.85 -25.34
N SER A 102 5.86 14.53 -25.53
CA SER A 102 4.70 13.67 -25.22
C SER A 102 5.19 12.33 -24.69
N LEU A 103 4.74 11.98 -23.49
CA LEU A 103 5.00 10.69 -22.86
C LEU A 103 4.26 9.56 -23.59
N TYR A 104 3.07 9.84 -24.12
CA TYR A 104 2.29 8.82 -24.84
C TYR A 104 2.97 8.32 -26.10
N HIS A 105 3.63 9.20 -26.86
CA HIS A 105 4.42 8.77 -28.01
C HIS A 105 5.48 7.74 -27.61
N TYR A 106 6.10 7.97 -26.46
CA TYR A 106 7.20 7.17 -25.99
C TYR A 106 6.73 5.80 -25.49
N LEU A 107 5.69 5.79 -24.66
CA LEU A 107 5.11 4.56 -24.10
C LEU A 107 4.37 3.74 -25.15
N PHE A 108 3.65 4.40 -26.06
CA PHE A 108 2.72 3.77 -27.00
C PHE A 108 2.93 4.29 -28.43
N PRO A 109 4.12 4.08 -29.04
CA PRO A 109 4.50 4.72 -30.30
C PRO A 109 3.68 4.26 -31.52
N PHE A 110 3.02 3.11 -31.43
CA PHE A 110 2.07 2.59 -32.41
C PHE A 110 0.68 3.25 -32.33
N VAL A 111 0.32 3.80 -31.17
CA VAL A 111 -0.98 4.45 -30.96
C VAL A 111 -0.85 5.97 -31.02
N TYR A 112 0.27 6.54 -30.60
CA TYR A 112 0.49 7.99 -30.56
C TYR A 112 1.69 8.45 -31.40
N ASN A 113 1.56 9.62 -32.02
CA ASN A 113 2.65 10.30 -32.73
C ASN A 113 3.49 11.17 -31.78
N SER A 114 4.61 11.71 -32.28
CA SER A 114 5.53 12.55 -31.49
C SER A 114 4.93 13.85 -30.96
N GLN A 115 3.73 14.23 -31.40
CA GLN A 115 2.97 15.38 -30.90
C GLN A 115 1.93 14.98 -29.85
N GLY A 116 1.89 13.70 -29.42
CA GLY A 116 0.89 13.19 -28.48
C GLY A 116 -0.50 12.99 -29.10
N GLN A 117 -0.62 13.01 -30.42
CA GLN A 117 -1.90 12.80 -31.10
C GLN A 117 -2.09 11.32 -31.41
N ALA A 118 -3.30 10.82 -31.16
CA ALA A 118 -3.67 9.45 -31.49
C ALA A 118 -3.60 9.24 -33.01
N ARG A 119 -2.97 8.15 -33.42
CA ARG A 119 -2.85 7.75 -34.82
C ARG A 119 -4.17 7.14 -35.28
N LYS A 120 -4.52 7.36 -36.55
CA LYS A 120 -5.69 6.75 -37.16
C LYS A 120 -5.59 5.21 -37.26
N PHE A 121 -4.37 4.71 -37.41
CA PHE A 121 -4.06 3.29 -37.57
C PHE A 121 -2.89 2.93 -36.67
N GLU A 122 -2.82 1.67 -36.24
CA GLU A 122 -1.78 1.13 -35.35
C GLU A 122 -0.50 0.79 -36.11
N TYR A 123 0.06 1.79 -36.76
CA TYR A 123 1.33 1.65 -37.47
C TYR A 123 2.26 2.83 -37.16
N MET A 124 3.55 2.57 -37.28
CA MET A 124 4.61 3.56 -37.15
C MET A 124 5.24 3.85 -38.51
N HIS A 125 5.08 5.08 -38.99
CA HIS A 125 5.81 5.54 -40.19
C HIS A 125 7.33 5.52 -39.94
N ALA A 126 8.10 5.25 -40.98
CA ALA A 126 9.55 5.13 -40.89
C ALA A 126 10.24 6.35 -40.26
N HIS A 127 9.78 7.57 -40.54
CA HIS A 127 10.34 8.77 -39.93
C HIS A 127 10.09 8.80 -38.41
N HIS A 128 8.89 8.45 -37.95
CA HIS A 128 8.58 8.38 -36.52
C HIS A 128 9.36 7.28 -35.81
N TYR A 129 9.59 6.15 -36.47
CA TYR A 129 10.46 5.11 -35.95
C TYR A 129 11.90 5.61 -35.75
N ILE A 130 12.47 6.27 -36.75
CA ILE A 130 13.82 6.84 -36.66
C ILE A 130 13.90 7.84 -35.50
N THR A 131 12.89 8.72 -35.37
CA THR A 131 12.80 9.67 -34.27
C THR A 131 12.72 8.97 -32.92
N TRP A 132 11.79 8.03 -32.77
CA TRP A 132 11.60 7.30 -31.51
C TRP A 132 12.88 6.56 -31.09
N VAL A 133 13.52 5.83 -32.00
CA VAL A 133 14.76 5.09 -31.68
C VAL A 133 15.90 6.07 -31.34
N SER A 134 16.00 7.20 -32.05
CA SER A 134 16.98 8.24 -31.74
C SER A 134 16.74 8.88 -30.37
N ASP A 135 15.48 9.09 -29.98
CA ASP A 135 15.10 9.67 -28.69
C ASP A 135 15.29 8.69 -27.52
N ILE A 136 15.30 7.39 -27.77
CA ILE A 136 15.51 6.33 -26.79
C ILE A 136 17.00 6.01 -26.59
N THR A 137 17.72 5.88 -27.68
CA THR A 137 19.11 5.36 -27.69
C THR A 137 20.15 6.47 -27.73
N GLY A 138 19.75 7.71 -28.02
CA GLY A 138 20.67 8.80 -28.36
C GLY A 138 21.37 8.63 -29.73
N THR A 139 21.06 7.57 -30.49
CA THR A 139 21.72 7.25 -31.75
C THR A 139 20.75 7.22 -32.92
N VAL A 140 21.12 7.86 -34.04
CA VAL A 140 20.31 7.79 -35.27
C VAL A 140 20.52 6.42 -35.92
N PRO A 141 19.46 5.62 -36.17
CA PRO A 141 19.58 4.34 -36.86
C PRO A 141 20.25 4.52 -38.23
N SER A 142 21.45 3.98 -38.40
CA SER A 142 22.21 4.09 -39.65
C SER A 142 21.63 3.16 -40.72
N THR A 143 20.50 3.53 -41.30
CA THR A 143 20.03 2.95 -42.56
C THR A 143 20.45 3.83 -43.72
N ARG A 144 21.76 3.98 -43.94
CA ARG A 144 22.28 4.62 -45.16
C ARG A 144 22.76 3.55 -46.14
N THR A 145 21.84 3.09 -46.99
CA THR A 145 22.22 2.42 -48.25
C THR A 145 23.05 3.39 -49.08
N LYS A 146 24.30 3.02 -49.38
CA LYS A 146 25.22 3.72 -50.27
C LYS A 146 24.63 3.75 -51.69
N GLY A 147 23.91 4.82 -52.04
CA GLY A 147 23.67 5.22 -53.42
C GLY A 147 24.88 6.02 -53.90
N LYS A 148 25.61 5.51 -54.89
CA LYS A 148 26.61 6.27 -55.65
C LYS A 148 25.86 7.25 -56.56
N ASP A 149 25.74 8.51 -56.15
CA ASP A 149 25.39 9.57 -57.09
C ASP A 149 26.68 10.04 -57.77
N VAL A 150 26.87 9.59 -59.01
CA VAL A 150 27.86 10.12 -59.94
C VAL A 150 27.27 11.42 -60.51
N PRO A 151 27.92 12.58 -60.37
CA PRO A 151 27.45 13.80 -61.02
C PRO A 151 27.72 13.70 -62.54
N PRO A 152 26.75 14.01 -63.41
CA PRO A 152 27.03 14.12 -64.84
C PRO A 152 27.89 15.36 -65.06
N SER A 153 29.04 15.16 -65.71
CA SER A 153 29.89 16.20 -66.27
C SER A 153 29.05 17.14 -67.15
N ALA A 154 28.88 18.38 -66.71
CA ALA A 154 28.18 19.40 -67.48
C ALA A 154 29.07 19.86 -68.64
N SER A 155 28.68 19.43 -69.85
CA SER A 155 29.13 19.96 -71.11
C SER A 155 29.03 21.50 -71.13
N THR A 156 30.17 22.15 -71.35
CA THR A 156 30.34 23.60 -71.52
C THR A 156 29.54 24.17 -72.72
N SER A 157 28.87 23.33 -73.52
CA SER A 157 28.09 23.76 -74.69
C SER A 157 26.67 24.21 -74.34
N ALA A 158 26.07 23.71 -73.26
CA ALA A 158 24.72 24.11 -72.84
C ALA A 158 24.69 25.52 -72.26
N PHE A 159 25.78 25.97 -71.62
CA PHE A 159 25.85 27.29 -70.99
C PHE A 159 25.88 28.43 -72.03
N THR A 160 26.54 28.21 -73.17
CA THR A 160 26.63 29.18 -74.27
C THR A 160 25.33 29.31 -75.04
N GLU A 161 24.58 28.21 -75.18
CA GLU A 161 23.28 28.18 -75.84
C GLU A 161 22.19 28.83 -74.96
N VAL A 162 22.25 28.62 -73.64
CA VAL A 162 21.41 29.33 -72.66
C VAL A 162 21.70 30.84 -72.65
N LEU A 163 22.96 31.26 -72.74
CA LEU A 163 23.32 32.69 -72.83
C LEU A 163 22.84 33.35 -74.11
N LYS A 164 22.79 32.62 -75.23
CA LYS A 164 22.26 33.12 -76.50
C LYS A 164 20.73 33.24 -76.46
N MET A 165 20.04 32.24 -75.92
CA MET A 165 18.58 32.31 -75.69
C MET A 165 18.20 33.45 -74.74
N LEU A 166 18.99 33.70 -73.68
CA LEU A 166 18.78 34.82 -72.74
C LEU A 166 18.94 36.20 -73.39
N LYS A 167 19.85 36.33 -74.37
CA LYS A 167 20.00 37.58 -75.16
C LYS A 167 18.84 37.78 -76.12
N GLU A 168 18.36 36.73 -76.76
CA GLU A 168 17.22 36.79 -77.70
C GLU A 168 15.88 36.99 -76.98
N THR A 169 15.69 36.44 -75.78
CA THR A 169 14.51 36.76 -74.94
C THR A 169 14.54 38.19 -74.40
N ARG A 170 15.73 38.75 -74.11
CA ARG A 170 15.86 40.13 -73.64
C ARG A 170 15.49 41.17 -74.70
N SER A 171 15.59 40.81 -75.98
CA SER A 171 15.19 41.68 -77.11
C SER A 171 13.69 41.62 -77.42
N ASN A 172 12.94 40.68 -76.84
CA ASN A 172 11.50 40.48 -77.04
C ASN A 172 10.65 40.82 -75.80
N LEU A 173 11.25 41.38 -74.74
CA LEU A 173 10.50 41.90 -73.60
C LEU A 173 9.90 43.26 -73.99
N ASN A 174 8.61 43.26 -74.30
CA ASN A 174 7.84 44.50 -74.41
C ASN A 174 7.96 45.25 -73.06
N ASP A 175 8.24 46.56 -73.09
CA ASP A 175 8.30 47.41 -71.90
C ASP A 175 7.02 47.34 -71.04
N SER A 176 5.89 46.95 -71.65
CA SER A 176 4.63 46.58 -71.00
C SER A 176 4.77 45.48 -69.94
N ASP A 177 5.48 44.39 -70.25
CA ASP A 177 5.58 43.23 -69.35
C ASP A 177 6.51 43.50 -68.17
N ALA A 178 7.56 44.30 -68.40
CA ALA A 178 8.45 44.76 -67.35
C ALA A 178 7.74 45.67 -66.33
N GLU A 179 6.83 46.53 -66.80
CA GLU A 179 6.10 47.45 -65.92
C GLU A 179 4.95 46.77 -65.17
N THR A 180 4.31 45.79 -65.80
CA THR A 180 3.34 44.91 -65.14
C THR A 180 4.01 44.09 -64.03
N GLY A 181 5.19 43.52 -64.29
CA GLY A 181 5.99 42.81 -63.28
C GLY A 181 6.44 43.69 -62.11
N LYS A 182 6.79 44.97 -62.35
CA LYS A 182 7.10 45.92 -61.27
C LYS A 182 5.88 46.23 -60.40
N GLN A 183 4.70 46.37 -60.99
CA GLN A 183 3.46 46.59 -60.23
C GLN A 183 3.08 45.37 -59.38
N GLU A 184 3.23 44.15 -59.91
CA GLU A 184 3.01 42.92 -59.16
C GLU A 184 4.02 42.73 -58.03
N LEU A 185 5.30 43.02 -58.27
CA LEU A 185 6.33 43.03 -57.23
C LEU A 185 6.03 44.05 -56.11
N ALA A 186 5.52 45.23 -56.46
CA ALA A 186 5.10 46.23 -55.48
C ALA A 186 3.91 45.75 -54.64
N LYS A 187 2.91 45.10 -55.27
CA LYS A 187 1.77 44.48 -54.57
C LYS A 187 2.22 43.35 -53.64
N LEU A 188 3.07 42.44 -54.12
CA LEU A 188 3.63 41.33 -53.33
C LEU A 188 4.44 41.83 -52.14
N ARG A 189 5.28 42.86 -52.32
CA ARG A 189 6.03 43.48 -51.21
C ARG A 189 5.10 44.07 -50.14
N LYS A 190 4.01 44.72 -50.54
CA LYS A 190 3.01 45.28 -49.62
C LYS A 190 2.27 44.17 -48.86
N THR A 191 2.01 43.05 -49.52
CA THR A 191 1.35 41.88 -48.93
C THR A 191 2.28 41.17 -47.94
N LEU A 192 3.56 40.98 -48.31
CA LEU A 192 4.60 40.41 -47.45
C LEU A 192 4.81 41.25 -46.19
N ALA A 193 4.80 42.59 -46.30
CA ALA A 193 4.95 43.47 -45.14
C ALA A 193 3.78 43.33 -44.15
N LYS A 194 2.54 43.24 -44.65
CA LYS A 194 1.36 42.99 -43.81
C LYS A 194 1.41 41.63 -43.15
N GLU A 195 1.82 40.59 -43.89
CA GLU A 195 1.90 39.24 -43.34
C GLU A 195 3.00 39.10 -42.30
N LYS A 196 4.15 39.78 -42.48
CA LYS A 196 5.20 39.87 -41.45
C LYS A 196 4.68 40.51 -40.16
N GLN A 197 3.93 41.61 -40.24
CA GLN A 197 3.32 42.21 -39.05
C GLN A 197 2.32 41.27 -38.37
N ARG A 198 1.54 40.53 -39.15
CA ARG A 198 0.58 39.56 -38.63
C ARG A 198 1.29 38.40 -37.92
N VAL A 199 2.36 37.86 -38.49
CA VAL A 199 3.17 36.80 -37.88
C VAL A 199 3.82 37.29 -36.59
N GLU A 200 4.35 38.53 -36.57
CA GLU A 200 4.95 39.12 -35.36
C GLU A 200 3.91 39.27 -34.23
N ALA A 201 2.69 39.71 -34.56
CA ALA A 201 1.60 39.83 -33.60
C ALA A 201 1.17 38.47 -33.04
N VAL A 202 1.03 37.45 -33.91
CA VAL A 202 0.73 36.07 -33.48
C VAL A 202 1.85 35.50 -32.63
N ARG A 203 3.11 35.77 -32.96
CA ARG A 203 4.27 35.33 -32.17
C ARG A 203 4.24 35.90 -30.76
N LYS A 204 3.97 37.21 -30.61
CA LYS A 204 3.82 37.86 -29.29
C LYS A 204 2.66 37.29 -28.50
N SER A 205 1.51 37.07 -29.16
CA SER A 205 0.33 36.45 -28.53
C SER A 205 0.64 35.03 -28.05
N ASN A 206 1.28 34.20 -28.88
CA ASN A 206 1.66 32.83 -28.52
C ASN A 206 2.68 32.80 -27.37
N GLN A 207 3.57 33.79 -27.29
CA GLN A 207 4.52 33.88 -26.20
C GLN A 207 3.83 34.22 -24.88
N ALA A 208 2.89 35.18 -24.88
CA ALA A 208 2.09 35.50 -23.71
C ALA A 208 1.22 34.32 -23.24
N VAL A 209 0.62 33.57 -24.18
CA VAL A 209 -0.15 32.36 -23.86
C VAL A 209 0.75 31.28 -23.25
N LYS A 210 1.97 31.09 -23.76
CA LYS A 210 2.94 30.13 -23.19
C LYS A 210 3.37 30.50 -21.78
N GLU A 211 3.60 31.78 -21.51
CA GLU A 211 3.92 32.26 -20.16
C GLU A 211 2.74 32.04 -19.20
N GLY A 212 1.53 32.41 -19.60
CA GLY A 212 0.32 32.16 -18.79
C GLY A 212 0.08 30.67 -18.51
N LEU A 213 0.32 29.79 -19.50
CA LEU A 213 0.20 28.35 -19.30
C LEU A 213 1.25 27.82 -18.32
N ARG A 214 2.48 28.37 -18.36
CA ARG A 214 3.56 27.97 -17.45
C ARG A 214 3.28 28.41 -16.01
N GLU A 215 2.67 29.58 -15.81
CA GLU A 215 2.25 30.05 -14.50
C GLU A 215 1.11 29.18 -13.94
N ALA A 216 0.09 28.90 -14.73
CA ALA A 216 -1.03 28.04 -14.33
C ALA A 216 -0.55 26.62 -13.91
N LEU A 217 0.34 26.01 -14.71
CA LEU A 217 0.95 24.72 -14.38
C LEU A 217 1.78 24.75 -13.08
N SER A 218 2.44 25.88 -12.79
CA SER A 218 3.21 26.07 -11.56
C SER A 218 2.28 26.16 -10.34
N GLU A 219 1.18 26.89 -10.44
CA GLU A 219 0.18 26.99 -9.38
C GLU A 219 -0.55 25.67 -9.12
N GLU A 220 -0.93 24.95 -10.18
CA GLU A 220 -1.56 23.64 -10.07
C GLU A 220 -0.62 22.63 -9.39
N LYS A 221 0.67 22.60 -9.76
CA LYS A 221 1.68 21.77 -9.08
C LYS A 221 1.83 22.11 -7.59
N LYS A 222 1.76 23.40 -7.23
CA LYS A 222 1.82 23.83 -5.83
C LYS A 222 0.58 23.37 -5.05
N GLN A 223 -0.62 23.53 -5.62
CA GLN A 223 -1.86 23.06 -5.01
C GLN A 223 -1.84 21.54 -4.84
N HIS A 224 -1.48 20.79 -5.88
CA HIS A 224 -1.40 19.34 -5.84
C HIS A 224 -0.44 18.84 -4.75
N ASN A 225 0.75 19.45 -4.65
CA ASN A 225 1.71 19.10 -3.59
C ASN A 225 1.21 19.45 -2.19
N CYS A 226 0.47 20.55 -2.01
CA CYS A 226 -0.12 20.91 -0.73
C CYS A 226 -1.19 19.89 -0.33
N THR A 227 -2.07 19.49 -1.25
CA THR A 227 -3.07 18.44 -1.00
C THR A 227 -2.45 17.08 -0.75
N LYS A 228 -1.37 16.71 -1.45
CA LYS A 228 -0.67 15.44 -1.22
C LYS A 228 -0.07 15.37 0.18
N LYS A 229 0.62 16.44 0.61
CA LYS A 229 1.16 16.53 1.98
C LYS A 229 0.07 16.48 3.05
N GLY A 230 -1.09 17.11 2.81
CA GLY A 230 -2.24 17.00 3.70
C GLY A 230 -2.72 15.56 3.85
N ARG A 231 -2.89 14.83 2.75
CA ARG A 231 -3.31 13.41 2.76
C ARG A 231 -2.29 12.49 3.43
N GLU A 232 -0.99 12.74 3.24
CA GLU A 232 0.08 11.99 3.91
C GLU A 232 0.05 12.20 5.43
N ALA A 233 -0.11 13.44 5.88
CA ALA A 233 -0.26 13.75 7.31
C ALA A 233 -1.53 13.14 7.92
N ASP A 234 -2.64 13.16 7.19
CA ASP A 234 -3.89 12.52 7.62
C ASP A 234 -3.74 10.99 7.73
N ALA A 235 -3.01 10.36 6.81
CA ALA A 235 -2.73 8.93 6.84
C ALA A 235 -1.86 8.52 8.04
N GLU A 236 -0.80 9.30 8.33
CA GLU A 236 0.07 9.08 9.49
C GLU A 236 -0.68 9.25 10.83
N MET A 237 -1.57 10.25 10.90
CA MET A 237 -2.45 10.44 12.05
C MET A 237 -3.44 9.29 12.22
N LEU A 238 -3.95 8.72 11.13
CA LEU A 238 -4.84 7.55 11.20
C LEU A 238 -4.10 6.30 11.67
N GLU A 239 -2.88 6.07 11.17
CA GLU A 239 -2.06 4.91 11.54
C GLU A 239 -1.67 4.96 13.03
N THR A 240 -1.29 6.13 13.53
CA THR A 240 -1.00 6.33 14.96
C THR A 240 -2.25 6.15 15.84
N ALA A 241 -3.43 6.60 15.38
CA ALA A 241 -4.70 6.37 16.07
C ALA A 241 -5.05 4.88 16.14
N HIS A 242 -4.88 4.13 15.04
CA HIS A 242 -5.09 2.69 15.00
C HIS A 242 -4.15 1.94 15.95
N ALA A 243 -2.86 2.28 15.95
CA ALA A 243 -1.89 1.67 16.86
C ALA A 243 -2.24 1.94 18.33
N SER A 244 -2.69 3.15 18.66
CA SER A 244 -3.16 3.49 20.02
C SER A 244 -4.41 2.69 20.39
N TRP A 245 -5.35 2.52 19.45
CA TRP A 245 -6.57 1.75 19.66
C TRP A 245 -6.27 0.28 19.95
N ASP A 246 -5.35 -0.33 19.21
CA ASP A 246 -4.94 -1.72 19.40
C ASP A 246 -4.28 -1.94 20.76
N ILE A 247 -3.43 -1.00 21.21
CA ILE A 247 -2.81 -1.04 22.54
C ILE A 247 -3.89 -0.98 23.63
N GLU A 248 -4.84 -0.05 23.51
CA GLU A 248 -5.88 0.14 24.52
C GLU A 248 -6.85 -1.05 24.56
N THR A 249 -7.19 -1.60 23.39
CA THR A 249 -8.00 -2.82 23.28
C THR A 249 -7.28 -4.01 23.91
N GLY A 250 -5.96 -4.13 23.70
CA GLY A 250 -5.12 -5.14 24.35
C GLY A 250 -5.13 -5.01 25.87
N ARG A 251 -5.02 -3.79 26.40
CA ARG A 251 -5.09 -3.50 27.85
C ARG A 251 -6.46 -3.85 28.44
N ALA A 252 -7.54 -3.46 27.77
CA ALA A 252 -8.90 -3.76 28.19
C ALA A 252 -9.12 -5.29 28.29
N ASN A 253 -8.71 -6.03 27.25
CA ASN A 253 -8.80 -7.50 27.25
C ASN A 253 -7.98 -8.16 28.37
N ALA A 254 -6.79 -7.63 28.67
CA ALA A 254 -5.98 -8.12 29.78
C ALA A 254 -6.63 -7.83 31.14
N ALA A 255 -7.20 -6.64 31.31
CA ALA A 255 -7.94 -6.26 32.51
C ALA A 255 -9.18 -7.16 32.71
N GLU A 256 -9.95 -7.43 31.65
CA GLU A 256 -11.10 -8.34 31.72
C GLU A 256 -10.71 -9.75 32.14
N LYS A 257 -9.60 -10.29 31.61
CA LYS A 257 -9.09 -11.60 32.02
C LYS A 257 -8.69 -11.61 33.49
N SER A 258 -8.03 -10.56 33.96
CA SER A 258 -7.65 -10.42 35.38
C SER A 258 -8.87 -10.37 36.29
N VAL A 259 -9.90 -9.59 35.92
CA VAL A 259 -11.15 -9.50 36.67
C VAL A 259 -11.86 -10.85 36.74
N LYS A 260 -11.92 -11.60 35.62
CA LYS A 260 -12.51 -12.95 35.61
C LYS A 260 -11.76 -13.90 36.56
N GLN A 261 -10.43 -13.91 36.52
CA GLN A 261 -9.62 -14.74 37.44
C GLN A 261 -9.84 -14.35 38.90
N GLN A 262 -9.92 -13.06 39.21
CA GLN A 262 -10.20 -12.58 40.56
C GLN A 262 -11.61 -12.98 41.03
N ALA A 263 -12.61 -12.93 40.14
CA ALA A 263 -13.98 -13.36 40.44
C ALA A 263 -14.05 -14.86 40.76
N GLU A 264 -13.38 -15.71 39.95
CA GLU A 264 -13.28 -17.16 40.21
C GLU A 264 -12.58 -17.46 41.54
N LEU A 265 -11.50 -16.74 41.85
CA LEU A 265 -10.79 -16.88 43.12
C LEU A 265 -11.67 -16.49 44.31
N LEU A 266 -12.42 -15.38 44.19
CA LEU A 266 -13.36 -14.93 45.21
C LEU A 266 -14.46 -15.98 45.44
N GLU A 267 -15.03 -16.54 44.38
CA GLU A 267 -16.06 -17.58 44.50
C GLU A 267 -15.53 -18.83 45.22
N SER A 268 -14.30 -19.24 44.90
CA SER A 268 -13.61 -20.35 45.58
C SER A 268 -13.41 -20.06 47.07
N LYS A 269 -12.91 -18.86 47.40
CA LYS A 269 -12.69 -18.44 48.80
C LYS A 269 -13.98 -18.32 49.59
N GLU A 270 -15.07 -17.88 48.97
CA GLU A 270 -16.39 -17.88 49.61
C GLU A 270 -16.88 -19.29 49.93
N LYS A 271 -16.69 -20.26 49.02
CA LYS A 271 -17.03 -21.67 49.24
C LYS A 271 -16.22 -22.25 50.41
N GLU A 272 -14.91 -22.01 50.45
CA GLU A 272 -14.03 -22.42 51.56
C GLU A 272 -14.49 -21.80 52.89
N LEU A 273 -14.82 -20.51 52.90
CA LEU A 273 -15.27 -19.80 54.10
C LEU A 273 -16.63 -20.31 54.60
N ARG A 274 -17.56 -20.65 53.70
CA ARG A 274 -18.83 -21.30 54.07
C ARG A 274 -18.58 -22.68 54.69
N ALA A 275 -17.71 -23.49 54.10
CA ALA A 275 -17.35 -24.81 54.63
C ALA A 275 -16.67 -24.71 56.01
N ALA A 276 -15.72 -23.79 56.17
CA ALA A 276 -15.06 -23.54 57.45
C ALA A 276 -16.04 -23.09 58.53
N LYS A 277 -16.97 -22.18 58.20
CA LYS A 277 -18.04 -21.77 59.12
C LYS A 277 -18.95 -22.92 59.53
N ALA A 278 -19.30 -23.81 58.60
CA ALA A 278 -20.10 -25.01 58.90
C ALA A 278 -19.35 -25.96 59.86
N LYS A 279 -18.05 -26.19 59.62
CA LYS A 279 -17.19 -27.00 60.49
C LYS A 279 -17.02 -26.41 61.89
N MET A 280 -16.84 -25.09 62.01
CA MET A 280 -16.78 -24.46 63.34
C MET A 280 -18.11 -24.59 64.09
N ARG A 281 -19.25 -24.51 63.40
CA ARG A 281 -20.56 -24.73 64.02
C ARG A 281 -20.75 -26.16 64.50
N SER A 282 -20.29 -27.17 63.76
CA SER A 282 -20.36 -28.56 64.22
C SER A 282 -19.46 -28.80 65.44
N GLN A 283 -18.22 -28.30 65.39
CA GLN A 283 -17.28 -28.40 66.51
C GLN A 283 -17.80 -27.68 67.76
N ALA A 284 -18.44 -26.51 67.62
CA ALA A 284 -19.06 -25.82 68.75
C ALA A 284 -20.19 -26.65 69.39
N LYS A 285 -21.02 -27.32 68.58
CA LYS A 285 -22.06 -28.22 69.09
C LYS A 285 -21.48 -29.44 69.81
N GLU A 286 -20.44 -30.06 69.25
CA GLU A 286 -19.73 -31.17 69.89
C GLU A 286 -19.09 -30.76 71.21
N LEU A 287 -18.46 -29.58 71.25
CA LEU A 287 -17.85 -29.03 72.46
C LEU A 287 -18.90 -28.71 73.54
N ASP A 288 -20.06 -28.18 73.17
CA ASP A 288 -21.17 -27.98 74.10
C ASP A 288 -21.76 -29.30 74.62
N ALA A 289 -21.86 -30.33 73.78
CA ALA A 289 -22.27 -31.67 74.20
C ALA A 289 -21.26 -32.27 75.19
N ALA A 290 -19.96 -32.23 74.86
CA ALA A 290 -18.89 -32.70 75.73
C ALA A 290 -18.86 -31.97 77.08
N LYS A 291 -19.12 -30.65 77.10
CA LYS A 291 -19.26 -29.87 78.35
C LYS A 291 -20.42 -30.35 79.21
N LYS A 292 -21.58 -30.65 78.61
CA LYS A 292 -22.75 -31.17 79.35
C LYS A 292 -22.49 -32.57 79.91
N GLU A 293 -21.85 -33.43 79.13
CA GLU A 293 -21.43 -34.76 79.59
C GLU A 293 -20.43 -34.66 80.74
N ALA A 294 -19.40 -33.82 80.60
CA ALA A 294 -18.42 -33.57 81.66
C ALA A 294 -19.08 -33.02 82.94
N ALA A 295 -20.03 -32.09 82.82
CA ALA A 295 -20.78 -31.58 83.97
C ALA A 295 -21.61 -32.68 84.66
N THR A 296 -22.22 -33.57 83.87
CA THR A 296 -23.00 -34.72 84.39
C THR A 296 -22.08 -35.71 85.11
N ALA A 297 -20.95 -36.08 84.51
CA ALA A 297 -19.95 -36.95 85.11
C ALA A 297 -19.39 -36.34 86.40
N GLN A 298 -19.09 -35.04 86.42
CA GLN A 298 -18.65 -34.33 87.62
C GLN A 298 -19.72 -34.36 88.72
N GLY A 299 -21.00 -34.23 88.37
CA GLY A 299 -22.13 -34.38 89.29
C GLY A 299 -22.17 -35.77 89.92
N GLN A 300 -22.05 -36.83 89.12
CA GLN A 300 -22.01 -38.22 89.61
C GLN A 300 -20.81 -38.47 90.53
N ILE A 301 -19.62 -37.97 90.16
CA ILE A 301 -18.41 -38.06 91.00
C ILE A 301 -18.64 -37.40 92.36
N ASN A 302 -19.30 -36.24 92.41
CA ASN A 302 -19.60 -35.55 93.65
C ASN A 302 -20.57 -36.36 94.53
N VAL A 303 -21.61 -36.97 93.95
CA VAL A 303 -22.53 -37.86 94.68
C VAL A 303 -21.79 -39.05 95.29
N ILE A 304 -20.98 -39.75 94.48
CA ILE A 304 -20.17 -40.89 94.95
C ILE A 304 -19.22 -40.43 96.08
N ARG A 305 -18.59 -39.26 95.94
CA ARG A 305 -17.70 -38.68 96.95
C ARG A 305 -18.44 -38.42 98.27
N ASP A 306 -19.65 -37.89 98.21
CA ASP A 306 -20.47 -37.64 99.40
C ASP A 306 -20.95 -38.93 100.06
N GLU A 307 -21.32 -39.94 99.28
CA GLU A 307 -21.64 -41.28 99.79
C GLU A 307 -20.44 -41.93 100.48
N LEU A 308 -19.26 -41.91 99.85
CA LEU A 308 -18.02 -42.38 100.47
C LEU A 308 -17.69 -41.64 101.77
N ARG A 309 -17.97 -40.33 101.83
CA ARG A 309 -17.81 -39.54 103.06
C ARG A 309 -18.80 -39.97 104.14
N LYS A 310 -20.07 -40.23 103.79
CA LYS A 310 -21.08 -40.76 104.73
C LYS A 310 -20.67 -42.12 105.26
N ILE A 311 -20.24 -43.04 104.41
CA ILE A 311 -19.76 -44.36 104.80
C ILE A 311 -18.59 -44.23 105.77
N ARG A 312 -17.59 -43.41 105.44
CA ARG A 312 -16.45 -43.14 106.33
C ARG A 312 -16.89 -42.52 107.67
N GLY A 313 -17.90 -41.65 107.66
CA GLY A 313 -18.49 -41.08 108.87
C GLY A 313 -19.20 -42.13 109.74
N ILE A 314 -19.93 -43.06 109.12
CA ILE A 314 -20.57 -44.19 109.81
C ILE A 314 -19.51 -45.13 110.39
N GLU A 315 -18.47 -45.46 109.62
CA GLU A 315 -17.35 -46.29 110.11
C GLU A 315 -16.63 -45.62 111.29
N ASN A 316 -16.36 -44.32 111.22
CA ASN A 316 -15.77 -43.59 112.33
C ASN A 316 -16.68 -43.57 113.57
N ARG A 317 -17.99 -43.39 113.41
CA ARG A 317 -18.95 -43.51 114.54
C ARG A 317 -19.03 -44.92 115.11
N LYS A 318 -18.96 -45.96 114.26
CA LYS A 318 -18.90 -47.35 114.73
C LYS A 318 -17.62 -47.62 115.51
N ARG A 319 -16.49 -47.07 115.08
CA ARG A 319 -15.23 -47.15 115.85
C ARG A 319 -15.35 -46.43 117.19
N GLN A 320 -15.93 -45.23 117.21
CA GLN A 320 -16.13 -44.45 118.43
C GLN A 320 -17.12 -45.13 119.40
N ALA A 321 -18.22 -45.70 118.89
CA ALA A 321 -19.15 -46.49 119.69
C ALA A 321 -18.52 -47.79 120.23
N ASN A 322 -17.58 -48.40 119.48
CA ASN A 322 -16.80 -49.53 119.97
C ASN A 322 -15.78 -49.12 121.05
N ASP A 323 -15.22 -47.91 120.98
CA ASP A 323 -14.36 -47.34 122.02
C ASP A 323 -15.15 -46.88 123.27
N ASP A 324 -16.43 -46.50 123.13
CA ASP A 324 -17.32 -46.15 124.24
C ASP A 324 -17.91 -47.40 124.95
N THR A 325 -17.94 -48.57 124.29
CA THR A 325 -18.39 -49.85 124.90
C THR A 325 -17.59 -50.27 126.15
N PRO A 326 -16.25 -50.18 126.19
CA PRO A 326 -15.52 -50.43 127.42
C PRO A 326 -15.95 -49.47 128.54
N GLU A 327 -16.15 -48.18 128.27
CA GLU A 327 -16.49 -47.21 129.31
C GLU A 327 -17.89 -47.44 129.93
N MET A 328 -18.86 -47.88 129.11
CA MET A 328 -20.19 -48.28 129.56
C MET A 328 -20.18 -49.62 130.32
N MET A 329 -19.36 -50.59 129.92
CA MET A 329 -19.17 -51.83 130.70
C MET A 329 -18.51 -51.57 132.06
N TRP A 330 -17.53 -50.66 132.11
CA TRP A 330 -16.91 -50.25 133.38
C TRP A 330 -17.91 -49.56 134.32
N LYS A 331 -18.86 -48.76 133.82
CA LYS A 331 -19.93 -48.17 134.66
C LYS A 331 -20.93 -49.20 135.19
N ARG A 332 -21.25 -50.25 134.43
CA ARG A 332 -22.18 -51.31 134.84
C ARG A 332 -21.57 -52.25 135.90
N ILE A 333 -20.30 -52.61 135.73
CA ILE A 333 -19.56 -53.39 136.75
C ILE A 333 -19.46 -52.64 138.07
N LYS A 334 -19.40 -51.29 138.04
CA LYS A 334 -19.34 -50.48 139.26
C LYS A 334 -20.68 -50.38 140.01
N THR A 335 -21.80 -50.59 139.33
CA THR A 335 -23.14 -50.55 139.94
C THR A 335 -23.60 -51.92 140.46
N GLU A 336 -23.06 -53.01 139.94
CA GLU A 336 -23.34 -54.39 140.40
C GLU A 336 -22.43 -54.85 141.56
N PHE A 337 -21.53 -53.99 142.06
CA PHE A 337 -20.62 -54.27 143.19
C PHE A 337 -20.88 -53.40 144.44
N GLU A 338 -22.00 -52.67 144.48
CA GLU A 338 -22.43 -51.83 145.63
C GLU A 338 -23.78 -52.25 146.27
N GLU A 339 -24.23 -53.49 146.05
CA GLU A 339 -25.21 -54.20 146.92
C GLU A 339 -24.56 -55.44 147.52
#